data_AF-A0A7X1M0D0-F1
#
_entry.id   AF-A0A7X1M0D0-F1
#
_cell.length_a   1.000
_cell.length_b   1.000
_cell.length_c   1.000
_cell.angle_alpha   90.00
_cell.angle_beta   90.00
_cell.angle_gamma   90.00
#
_symmetry.space_group_name_H-M   'P 1'
#
loop_
_entity.id
_entity.type
_entity.pdbx_description
1 polymer ?
#
loop_
_entity_poly.entity_id
_entity_poly.type
_entity_poly.pdbx_seq_one_letter_code
_entity_poly.pdbx_strand_id
1 'polypeptide(L)'
;MHRPTAPRLARLLACAAVPVMLVAGCSDSDGGKKSSSNSATPSASAPAKSSATPPATAGKYAKVPDLCKALSAKTVENLVPKVKDKKGELLTGSCFWNGLDSEDTDNQQFRSVNLHIMALSGDPNMGSADKRAQTYADGQVKKATTEDDPKDVKTAKTAGIGDWASTVTTTTKKKDVEFSNVTVVTRTANVVVALKYSGAGYEGAKSPSAADLTKDAQAAAKEAVASVAAANKK
;
A
#
# COMPACT_ATOMS: atom_id res chain seq x y z
N MET A 1 -15.98 22.19 -43.95
CA MET A 1 -16.17 20.79 -44.39
C MET A 1 -14.81 20.17 -44.63
N HIS A 2 -14.44 19.15 -43.86
CA HIS A 2 -13.59 18.01 -44.21
C HIS A 2 -13.11 17.36 -42.90
N ARG A 3 -13.81 16.29 -42.51
CA ARG A 3 -13.42 15.35 -41.46
C ARG A 3 -12.31 14.45 -42.00
N PRO A 4 -11.18 14.29 -41.31
CA PRO A 4 -10.31 13.14 -41.51
C PRO A 4 -10.88 11.95 -40.73
N THR A 5 -11.32 10.93 -41.47
CA THR A 5 -11.79 9.64 -40.98
C THR A 5 -10.59 8.80 -40.55
N ALA A 6 -10.41 8.56 -39.26
CA ALA A 6 -9.42 7.62 -38.76
C ALA A 6 -9.93 6.16 -38.89
N PRO A 7 -9.11 5.20 -39.36
CA PRO A 7 -9.52 3.81 -39.48
C PRO A 7 -9.57 3.11 -38.12
N ARG A 8 -10.65 2.36 -37.90
CA ARG A 8 -10.88 1.50 -36.72
C ARG A 8 -9.90 0.33 -36.75
N LEU A 9 -8.99 0.28 -35.78
CA LEU A 9 -8.19 -0.92 -35.49
C LEU A 9 -9.09 -1.98 -34.84
N ALA A 10 -9.36 -3.04 -35.60
CA ALA A 10 -10.15 -4.18 -35.19
C ALA A 10 -9.44 -4.96 -34.07
N ARG A 11 -10.20 -5.28 -33.02
CA ARG A 11 -9.82 -6.21 -31.95
C ARG A 11 -9.68 -7.63 -32.53
N LEU A 12 -8.50 -8.21 -32.43
CA LEU A 12 -8.30 -9.67 -32.55
C LEU A 12 -8.12 -10.24 -31.14
N LEU A 13 -9.21 -10.78 -30.59
CA LEU A 13 -9.22 -11.65 -29.42
C LEU A 13 -8.84 -13.06 -29.89
N ALA A 14 -7.56 -13.41 -29.82
CA ALA A 14 -7.10 -14.77 -30.01
C ALA A 14 -7.31 -15.55 -28.70
N CYS A 15 -8.36 -16.39 -28.68
CA CYS A 15 -8.56 -17.40 -27.65
C CYS A 15 -7.52 -18.52 -27.85
N ALA A 16 -6.44 -18.52 -27.06
CA ALA A 16 -5.56 -19.67 -26.95
C ALA A 16 -6.15 -20.65 -25.93
N ALA A 17 -6.83 -21.67 -26.43
CA ALA A 17 -7.24 -22.83 -25.65
C ALA A 17 -6.00 -23.59 -25.18
N VAL A 18 -5.80 -23.66 -23.86
CA VAL A 18 -4.72 -24.44 -23.25
C VAL A 18 -5.24 -25.88 -23.03
N PRO A 19 -4.62 -26.91 -23.63
CA PRO A 19 -5.02 -28.29 -23.40
C PRO A 19 -4.61 -28.75 -21.99
N VAL A 20 -5.62 -29.16 -21.21
CA VAL A 20 -5.45 -29.90 -19.96
C VAL A 20 -4.90 -31.29 -20.30
N MET A 21 -3.61 -31.51 -20.08
CA MET A 21 -3.03 -32.85 -20.10
C MET A 21 -2.91 -33.36 -18.65
N LEU A 22 -3.87 -34.22 -18.30
CA LEU A 22 -3.76 -35.19 -17.23
C LEU A 22 -2.82 -36.31 -17.69
N VAL A 23 -1.65 -36.43 -17.06
CA VAL A 23 -0.85 -37.65 -17.14
C VAL A 23 -0.46 -38.08 -15.73
N ALA A 24 -1.16 -39.10 -15.25
CA ALA A 24 -0.66 -40.00 -14.23
C ALA A 24 0.35 -40.95 -14.89
N GLY A 25 1.50 -41.21 -14.27
CA GLY A 25 2.44 -42.21 -14.75
C GLY A 25 3.82 -42.08 -14.14
N CYS A 26 4.12 -42.97 -13.20
CA CYS A 26 5.44 -43.19 -12.64
C CYS A 26 6.38 -43.93 -13.62
N SER A 27 7.67 -43.66 -13.45
CA SER A 27 8.81 -44.58 -13.63
C SER A 27 9.40 -44.81 -15.03
N ASP A 28 10.56 -44.19 -15.25
CA ASP A 28 11.64 -44.71 -16.11
C ASP A 28 12.61 -45.53 -15.25
N SER A 29 12.73 -46.83 -15.53
CA SER A 29 13.95 -47.60 -15.25
C SER A 29 14.02 -48.80 -16.20
N ASP A 30 15.22 -48.91 -16.74
CA ASP A 30 15.72 -49.73 -17.83
C ASP A 30 15.81 -51.24 -17.48
N GLY A 31 15.65 -52.09 -18.50
CA GLY A 31 16.46 -53.30 -18.69
C GLY A 31 16.19 -54.59 -17.88
N GLY A 32 15.91 -55.69 -18.60
CA GLY A 32 16.56 -56.98 -18.33
C GLY A 32 15.81 -58.07 -17.54
N LYS A 33 15.53 -59.20 -18.22
CA LYS A 33 15.13 -60.51 -17.64
C LYS A 33 16.26 -61.11 -16.77
N LYS A 34 15.93 -61.72 -15.62
CA LYS A 34 15.92 -63.19 -15.36
C LYS A 34 15.71 -63.50 -13.87
N SER A 35 14.99 -64.59 -13.63
CA SER A 35 14.47 -65.16 -12.38
C SER A 35 15.46 -65.36 -11.23
N SER A 36 14.98 -65.22 -9.97
CA SER A 36 14.96 -66.27 -8.93
C SER A 36 14.34 -65.75 -7.63
N SER A 37 13.64 -66.67 -6.95
CA SER A 37 12.88 -66.53 -5.70
C SER A 37 13.66 -66.00 -4.50
N ASN A 38 13.08 -65.06 -3.73
CA ASN A 38 12.98 -65.20 -2.27
C ASN A 38 12.07 -64.13 -1.62
N SER A 39 11.19 -64.62 -0.76
CA SER A 39 10.74 -64.06 0.53
C SER A 39 10.14 -62.65 0.58
N ALA A 40 8.85 -62.65 0.93
CA ALA A 40 8.03 -61.49 1.26
C ALA A 40 8.58 -60.64 2.41
N THR A 41 8.54 -59.32 2.21
CA THR A 41 8.32 -58.33 3.28
C THR A 41 7.72 -57.08 2.63
N PRO A 42 6.48 -56.66 2.94
CA PRO A 42 5.95 -55.41 2.43
C PRO A 42 6.60 -54.27 3.21
N SER A 43 7.54 -53.56 2.57
CA SER A 43 8.05 -52.31 3.11
C SER A 43 6.95 -51.26 2.99
N ALA A 44 6.28 -51.00 4.10
CA ALA A 44 5.30 -49.93 4.20
C ALA A 44 6.03 -48.58 4.00
N SER A 45 5.92 -48.02 2.80
CA SER A 45 6.28 -46.63 2.54
C SER A 45 5.45 -45.73 3.46
N ALA A 46 6.04 -45.27 4.55
CA ALA A 46 5.43 -44.29 5.42
C ALA A 46 5.05 -43.06 4.57
N PRO A 47 3.82 -42.52 4.70
CA PRO A 47 3.46 -41.29 4.02
C PRO A 47 4.43 -40.21 4.45
N ALA A 48 5.08 -39.56 3.48
CA ALA A 48 5.91 -38.40 3.72
C ALA A 48 5.12 -37.42 4.59
N LYS A 49 5.63 -37.13 5.79
CA LYS A 49 5.07 -36.12 6.67
C LYS A 49 4.97 -34.83 5.85
N SER A 50 3.77 -34.44 5.45
CA SER A 50 3.51 -33.08 4.98
C SER A 50 4.01 -32.16 6.08
N SER A 51 5.10 -31.44 5.80
CA SER A 51 5.64 -30.41 6.66
C SER A 51 4.56 -29.34 6.85
N ALA A 52 3.76 -29.48 7.91
CA ALA A 52 2.75 -28.49 8.24
C ALA A 52 3.48 -27.19 8.54
N THR A 53 3.33 -26.19 7.66
CA THR A 53 3.84 -24.85 7.92
C THR A 53 3.15 -24.33 9.18
N PRO A 54 3.89 -23.86 10.20
CA PRO A 54 3.25 -23.36 11.41
C PRO A 54 2.32 -22.18 11.08
N PRO A 55 1.19 -22.03 11.79
CA PRO A 55 0.24 -20.97 11.50
C PRO A 55 0.82 -19.59 11.83
N ALA A 56 0.37 -18.58 11.07
CA ALA A 56 0.65 -17.17 11.34
C ALA A 56 0.25 -16.79 12.78
N THR A 57 1.08 -16.02 13.48
CA THR A 57 0.74 -15.51 14.82
C THR A 57 -0.03 -14.19 14.71
N ALA A 58 -1.09 -14.05 15.50
CA ALA A 58 -1.91 -12.83 15.50
C ALA A 58 -1.10 -11.62 16.01
N GLY A 59 -1.34 -10.45 15.42
CA GLY A 59 -0.82 -9.18 15.94
C GLY A 59 -1.66 -8.61 17.08
N LYS A 60 -1.17 -7.55 17.74
CA LYS A 60 -1.83 -6.86 18.86
C LYS A 60 -3.21 -6.30 18.47
N TYR A 61 -3.29 -5.66 17.30
CA TYR A 61 -4.52 -5.14 16.73
C TYR A 61 -5.07 -6.13 15.72
N ALA A 62 -6.32 -6.56 15.94
CA ALA A 62 -7.02 -7.52 15.09
C ALA A 62 -7.86 -6.84 14.00
N LYS A 63 -8.23 -5.57 14.20
CA LYS A 63 -9.08 -4.80 13.31
C LYS A 63 -8.33 -3.60 12.75
N VAL A 64 -8.58 -3.31 11.48
CA VAL A 64 -8.24 -2.03 10.84
C VAL A 64 -9.52 -1.18 10.81
N PRO A 65 -9.46 0.12 11.16
CA PRO A 65 -10.63 0.99 11.04
C PRO A 65 -11.09 1.10 9.58
N ASP A 66 -12.32 1.56 9.38
CA ASP A 66 -12.75 2.05 8.07
C ASP A 66 -11.79 3.16 7.62
N LEU A 67 -11.12 2.95 6.48
CA LEU A 67 -10.02 3.82 6.02
C LEU A 67 -10.47 5.28 5.85
N CYS A 68 -11.68 5.47 5.33
CA CYS A 68 -12.21 6.80 5.06
C CYS A 68 -12.82 7.46 6.31
N LYS A 69 -13.09 6.69 7.36
CA LYS A 69 -13.52 7.22 8.67
C LYS A 69 -12.37 7.31 9.69
N ALA A 70 -11.16 6.91 9.31
CA ALA A 70 -9.99 7.00 10.18
C ALA A 70 -9.55 8.45 10.42
N LEU A 71 -9.99 9.39 9.57
CA LEU A 71 -9.90 10.83 9.77
C LEU A 71 -11.30 11.42 9.90
N SER A 72 -11.47 12.37 10.80
CA SER A 72 -12.71 13.12 10.94
C SER A 72 -12.94 14.04 9.74
N ALA A 73 -14.21 14.34 9.46
CA ALA A 73 -14.58 15.29 8.40
C ALA A 73 -13.92 16.66 8.60
N LYS A 74 -13.79 17.12 9.85
CA LYS A 74 -13.12 18.38 10.19
C LYS A 74 -11.63 18.35 9.81
N THR A 75 -10.94 17.26 10.10
CA THR A 75 -9.54 17.09 9.69
C THR A 75 -9.41 17.08 8.18
N VAL A 76 -10.28 16.34 7.48
CA VAL A 76 -10.29 16.32 6.00
C VAL A 76 -10.51 17.71 5.42
N GLU A 77 -11.46 18.50 5.94
CA GLU A 77 -11.72 19.87 5.49
C GLU A 77 -10.53 20.81 5.71
N ASN A 78 -9.83 20.67 6.84
CA ASN A 78 -8.65 21.48 7.12
C ASN A 78 -7.47 21.13 6.20
N LEU A 79 -7.27 19.84 5.90
CA LEU A 79 -6.21 19.37 5.00
C LEU A 79 -6.51 19.65 3.53
N VAL A 80 -7.79 19.59 3.16
CA VAL A 80 -8.22 19.67 1.77
C VAL A 80 -9.32 20.73 1.66
N PRO A 81 -8.95 22.03 1.59
CA PRO A 81 -9.89 23.09 1.29
C PRO A 81 -10.65 22.77 0.00
N LYS A 82 -11.95 23.06 0.00
CA LYS A 82 -12.86 22.72 -1.12
C LYS A 82 -12.77 21.23 -1.52
N VAL A 83 -12.64 20.34 -0.54
CA VAL A 83 -12.68 18.89 -0.77
C VAL A 83 -13.93 18.49 -1.55
N LYS A 84 -13.74 17.66 -2.59
CA LYS A 84 -14.84 17.23 -3.47
C LYS A 84 -15.86 16.35 -2.73
N ASP A 85 -15.37 15.39 -1.95
CA ASP A 85 -16.19 14.55 -1.08
C ASP A 85 -15.51 14.36 0.28
N LYS A 86 -16.16 14.84 1.34
CA LYS A 86 -15.67 14.72 2.72
C LYS A 86 -15.58 13.27 3.18
N LYS A 87 -16.39 12.37 2.59
CA LYS A 87 -16.36 10.93 2.89
C LYS A 87 -15.19 10.21 2.25
N GLY A 88 -14.49 10.87 1.32
CA GLY A 88 -13.35 10.29 0.61
C GLY A 88 -13.75 9.23 -0.41
N GLU A 89 -12.82 8.97 -1.31
CA GLU A 89 -12.89 7.93 -2.30
C GLU A 89 -12.12 6.71 -1.80
N LEU A 90 -12.81 5.58 -1.63
CA LEU A 90 -12.17 4.32 -1.28
C LEU A 90 -11.45 3.77 -2.51
N LEU A 91 -10.13 3.66 -2.43
CA LEU A 91 -9.28 3.02 -3.41
C LEU A 91 -8.85 1.64 -2.88
N THR A 92 -8.21 0.83 -3.74
CA THR A 92 -7.65 -0.45 -3.33
C THR A 92 -6.59 -0.26 -2.24
N GLY A 93 -6.98 -0.50 -0.99
CA GLY A 93 -6.10 -0.41 0.18
C GLY A 93 -5.80 1.01 0.70
N SER A 94 -6.49 2.04 0.21
CA SER A 94 -6.43 3.41 0.77
C SER A 94 -7.74 4.16 0.69
N CYS A 95 -7.83 5.26 1.43
CA CYS A 95 -8.82 6.31 1.17
C CYS A 95 -8.15 7.55 0.61
N PHE A 96 -8.81 8.22 -0.33
CA PHE A 96 -8.29 9.39 -1.03
C PHE A 96 -9.24 10.58 -0.94
N TRP A 97 -8.68 11.76 -0.73
CA TRP A 97 -9.39 13.03 -0.77
C TRP A 97 -8.62 14.00 -1.63
N ASN A 98 -9.34 14.83 -2.39
CA ASN A 98 -8.75 15.96 -3.09
C ASN A 98 -9.70 17.15 -3.16
N GLY A 99 -9.12 18.31 -3.41
CA GLY A 99 -9.81 19.58 -3.51
C GLY A 99 -8.97 20.56 -4.31
N LEU A 100 -9.65 21.48 -4.98
CA LEU A 100 -9.05 22.62 -5.64
C LEU A 100 -9.79 23.84 -5.14
N ASP A 101 -9.09 24.70 -4.41
CA ASP A 101 -9.60 26.02 -4.09
C ASP A 101 -9.31 26.95 -5.26
N SER A 102 -10.37 27.35 -5.96
CA SER A 102 -10.31 28.16 -7.18
C SER A 102 -11.14 29.44 -7.06
N GLU A 103 -11.45 29.87 -5.83
CA GLU A 103 -12.20 31.11 -5.61
C GLU A 103 -11.38 32.35 -6.00
N ASP A 104 -10.07 32.28 -5.83
CA ASP A 104 -9.10 33.25 -6.35
C ASP A 104 -8.45 32.68 -7.62
N THR A 105 -8.69 33.34 -8.76
CA THR A 105 -8.20 32.88 -10.07
C THR A 105 -6.70 32.91 -10.18
N ASP A 106 -6.02 33.79 -9.42
CA ASP A 106 -4.57 33.97 -9.45
C ASP A 106 -3.86 33.18 -8.33
N ASN A 107 -4.64 32.56 -7.42
CA ASN A 107 -4.12 31.78 -6.30
C ASN A 107 -4.85 30.43 -6.13
N GLN A 108 -4.88 29.65 -7.20
CA GLN A 108 -5.53 28.34 -7.16
C GLN A 108 -4.69 27.31 -6.40
N GLN A 109 -5.28 26.69 -5.38
CA GLN A 109 -4.58 25.78 -4.47
C GLN A 109 -5.18 24.37 -4.53
N PHE A 110 -4.41 23.43 -5.05
CA PHE A 110 -4.77 22.01 -5.00
C PHE A 110 -4.23 21.36 -3.73
N ARG A 111 -5.04 20.48 -3.12
CA ARG A 111 -4.63 19.60 -2.02
C ARG A 111 -5.13 18.18 -2.26
N SER A 112 -4.34 17.20 -1.84
CA SER A 112 -4.80 15.81 -1.78
C SER A 112 -4.19 15.03 -0.64
N VAL A 113 -4.98 14.17 -0.02
CA VAL A 113 -4.56 13.25 1.04
C VAL A 113 -4.85 11.82 0.57
N ASN A 114 -3.86 10.93 0.71
CA ASN A 114 -4.04 9.50 0.53
C ASN A 114 -3.62 8.76 1.81
N LEU A 115 -4.53 7.99 2.38
CA LEU A 115 -4.35 7.27 3.64
C LEU A 115 -4.39 5.77 3.43
N HIS A 116 -3.28 5.10 3.74
CA HIS A 116 -3.17 3.65 3.82
C HIS A 116 -3.05 3.20 5.28
N ILE A 117 -3.77 2.15 5.66
CA ILE A 117 -3.61 1.48 6.95
C ILE A 117 -3.55 -0.02 6.73
N MET A 118 -2.50 -0.66 7.23
CA MET A 118 -2.28 -2.08 7.05
C MET A 118 -1.92 -2.75 8.38
N ALA A 119 -2.71 -3.75 8.78
CA ALA A 119 -2.38 -4.63 9.89
C ALA A 119 -1.59 -5.84 9.38
N LEU A 120 -0.47 -6.12 10.03
CA LEU A 120 0.38 -7.26 9.73
C LEU A 120 0.10 -8.39 10.73
N SER A 121 0.21 -9.62 10.24
CA SER A 121 0.25 -10.83 11.07
C SER A 121 1.69 -11.37 11.08
N GLY A 122 2.06 -12.05 12.16
CA GLY A 122 3.33 -12.75 12.25
C GLY A 122 3.35 -13.94 11.29
N ASP A 123 4.55 -14.37 10.93
CA ASP A 123 4.78 -15.54 10.09
C ASP A 123 6.01 -16.28 10.61
N PRO A 124 6.01 -17.62 10.64
CA PRO A 124 7.11 -18.40 11.23
C PRO A 124 8.46 -18.16 10.56
N ASN A 125 8.47 -17.80 9.28
CA ASN A 125 9.68 -17.58 8.48
C ASN A 125 10.08 -16.09 8.44
N MET A 126 9.10 -15.18 8.51
CA MET A 126 9.33 -13.73 8.40
C MET A 126 9.43 -13.01 9.76
N GLY A 127 9.03 -13.68 10.85
CA GLY A 127 9.09 -13.18 12.22
C GLY A 127 7.75 -12.65 12.77
N SER A 128 7.80 -12.04 13.94
CA SER A 128 6.62 -11.52 14.64
C SER A 128 5.88 -10.46 13.83
N ALA A 129 4.59 -10.27 14.12
CA ALA A 129 3.76 -9.25 13.49
C ALA A 129 4.36 -7.84 13.62
N ASP A 130 4.96 -7.55 14.77
CA ASP A 130 5.62 -6.28 15.07
C ASP A 130 6.87 -6.06 14.20
N LYS A 131 7.74 -7.09 14.09
CA LYS A 131 8.93 -7.05 13.23
C LYS A 131 8.56 -6.88 11.76
N ARG A 132 7.52 -7.59 11.31
CA ARG A 132 7.02 -7.47 9.94
C ARG A 132 6.42 -6.09 9.66
N ALA A 133 5.70 -5.52 10.62
CA ALA A 133 5.19 -4.16 10.52
C ALA A 133 6.34 -3.14 10.42
N GLN A 134 7.42 -3.30 11.19
CA GLN A 134 8.61 -2.45 11.06
C GLN A 134 9.24 -2.58 9.67
N THR A 135 9.47 -3.81 9.18
CA THR A 135 10.03 -4.02 7.83
C THR A 135 9.14 -3.41 6.73
N TYR A 136 7.82 -3.54 6.87
CA TYR A 136 6.90 -2.90 5.93
C TYR A 136 6.96 -1.37 6.00
N ALA A 137 7.00 -0.80 7.22
CA ALA A 137 7.12 0.64 7.41
C ALA A 137 8.41 1.21 6.80
N ASP A 138 9.55 0.54 7.00
CA ASP A 138 10.83 0.91 6.38
C ASP A 138 10.73 0.86 4.85
N GLY A 139 10.04 -0.15 4.31
CA GLY A 139 9.73 -0.26 2.89
C GLY A 139 8.87 0.89 2.36
N GLN A 140 7.86 1.34 3.11
CA GLN A 140 7.04 2.50 2.75
C GLN A 140 7.82 3.81 2.76
N VAL A 141 8.72 3.99 3.74
CA VAL A 141 9.65 5.14 3.75
C VAL A 141 10.53 5.11 2.51
N LYS A 142 11.15 3.97 2.20
CA LYS A 142 11.98 3.83 1.00
C LYS A 142 11.19 4.12 -0.27
N LYS A 143 9.98 3.59 -0.40
CA LYS A 143 9.10 3.88 -1.54
C LYS A 143 8.85 5.38 -1.68
N ALA A 144 8.51 6.06 -0.58
CA ALA A 144 8.24 7.50 -0.59
C ALA A 144 9.46 8.35 -1.02
N THR A 145 10.69 7.86 -0.80
CA THR A 145 11.92 8.56 -1.25
C THR A 145 12.19 8.45 -2.75
N THR A 146 11.50 7.57 -3.47
CA THR A 146 11.75 7.29 -4.89
C THR A 146 10.50 7.37 -5.76
N GLU A 147 9.33 7.60 -5.16
CA GLU A 147 8.04 7.64 -5.87
C GLU A 147 7.95 8.88 -6.77
N ASP A 148 7.47 8.69 -8.00
CA ASP A 148 7.22 9.74 -8.98
C ASP A 148 8.45 10.60 -9.36
N ASP A 149 9.65 10.01 -9.37
CA ASP A 149 10.93 10.68 -9.69
C ASP A 149 11.14 11.98 -8.87
N PRO A 150 11.29 11.86 -7.54
CA PRO A 150 11.22 13.01 -6.66
C PRO A 150 12.53 13.79 -6.61
N LYS A 151 12.40 15.08 -6.30
CA LYS A 151 13.48 16.01 -5.95
C LYS A 151 13.39 16.42 -4.48
N ASP A 152 14.44 17.06 -3.99
CA ASP A 152 14.52 17.65 -2.65
C ASP A 152 14.16 16.66 -1.53
N VAL A 153 14.52 15.39 -1.72
CA VAL A 153 14.15 14.30 -0.83
C VAL A 153 14.80 14.51 0.54
N LYS A 154 13.98 14.62 1.58
CA LYS A 154 14.43 14.65 2.98
C LYS A 154 13.66 13.63 3.78
N THR A 155 14.35 12.93 4.66
CA THR A 155 13.75 11.96 5.58
C THR A 155 14.15 12.32 7.01
N ALA A 156 13.18 12.33 7.91
CA ALA A 156 13.39 12.62 9.32
C ALA A 156 12.58 11.70 10.22
N LYS A 157 13.20 11.18 11.28
CA LYS A 157 12.49 10.48 12.35
C LYS A 157 11.50 11.43 13.00
N THR A 158 10.29 10.95 13.25
CA THR A 158 9.21 11.74 13.85
C THR A 158 8.81 11.10 15.18
N ALA A 159 8.80 11.89 16.25
CA ALA A 159 8.42 11.41 17.57
C ALA A 159 6.93 11.69 17.86
N GLY A 160 6.35 10.97 18.81
CA GLY A 160 5.00 11.26 19.32
C GLY A 160 3.85 10.79 18.43
N ILE A 161 4.12 9.96 17.42
CA ILE A 161 3.13 9.32 16.54
C ILE A 161 3.39 7.82 16.53
N GLY A 162 2.52 7.05 17.18
CA GLY A 162 2.70 5.61 17.34
C GLY A 162 3.96 5.23 18.13
N ASP A 163 4.41 3.99 17.93
CA ASP A 163 5.62 3.44 18.54
C ASP A 163 6.87 3.81 17.74
N TRP A 164 6.70 4.13 16.46
CA TRP A 164 7.74 4.57 15.54
C TRP A 164 7.10 5.42 14.44
N ALA A 165 7.80 6.47 13.98
CA ALA A 165 7.41 7.21 12.80
C ALA A 165 8.59 7.84 12.06
N SER A 166 8.40 8.05 10.77
CA SER A 166 9.30 8.77 9.87
C SER A 166 8.48 9.64 8.93
N THR A 167 8.99 10.83 8.64
CA THR A 167 8.42 11.76 7.66
C THR A 167 9.38 11.89 6.49
N VAL A 168 8.86 11.75 5.28
CA VAL A 168 9.56 11.99 4.03
C VAL A 168 8.94 13.22 3.35
N THR A 169 9.75 14.21 3.02
CA THR A 169 9.31 15.35 2.20
C THR A 169 9.97 15.28 0.83
N THR A 170 9.21 15.54 -0.22
CA THR A 170 9.72 15.59 -1.60
C THR A 170 9.05 16.69 -2.40
N THR A 171 9.69 17.06 -3.50
CA THR A 171 9.10 17.86 -4.56
C THR A 171 8.96 16.97 -5.80
N THR A 172 7.83 17.01 -6.49
CA THR A 172 7.64 16.29 -7.77
C THR A 172 7.06 17.25 -8.79
N LYS A 173 7.43 17.11 -10.07
CA LYS A 173 6.89 17.94 -11.15
C LYS A 173 6.03 17.09 -12.08
N LYS A 174 4.78 17.48 -12.28
CA LYS A 174 3.88 16.87 -13.27
C LYS A 174 3.49 17.94 -14.28
N LYS A 175 3.94 17.77 -15.54
CA LYS A 175 3.91 18.83 -16.56
C LYS A 175 4.61 20.08 -16.02
N ASP A 176 3.95 21.24 -16.03
CA ASP A 176 4.49 22.50 -15.53
C ASP A 176 4.11 22.80 -14.07
N VAL A 177 3.45 21.87 -13.39
CA VAL A 177 2.99 22.04 -12.01
C VAL A 177 3.93 21.30 -11.05
N GLU A 178 4.43 22.05 -10.07
CA GLU A 178 5.26 21.53 -8.99
C GLU A 178 4.39 21.17 -7.78
N PHE A 179 4.61 19.98 -7.23
CA PHE A 179 3.93 19.49 -6.04
C PHE A 179 4.92 19.37 -4.90
N SER A 180 4.57 19.95 -3.75
CA SER A 180 5.21 19.62 -2.48
C SER A 180 4.46 18.45 -1.86
N ASN A 181 5.21 17.43 -1.45
CA ASN A 181 4.66 16.20 -0.89
C ASN A 181 5.25 15.92 0.48
N VAL A 182 4.42 15.43 1.38
CA VAL A 182 4.81 14.89 2.67
C VAL A 182 4.21 13.51 2.82
N THR A 183 5.04 12.52 3.10
CA THR A 183 4.59 11.18 3.49
C THR A 183 4.99 10.90 4.93
N VAL A 184 4.01 10.77 5.82
CA VAL A 184 4.21 10.32 7.20
C VAL A 184 3.93 8.82 7.25
N VAL A 185 4.96 8.04 7.58
CA VAL A 185 4.84 6.60 7.85
C VAL A 185 5.00 6.40 9.34
N THR A 186 4.01 5.77 9.98
CA THR A 186 4.04 5.46 11.41
C THR A 186 3.59 4.03 11.65
N ARG A 187 4.07 3.46 12.76
CA ARG A 187 3.75 2.13 13.22
C ARG A 187 3.20 2.20 14.64
N THR A 188 2.11 1.48 14.90
CA THR A 188 1.67 1.13 16.26
C THR A 188 1.48 -0.38 16.35
N ALA A 189 2.32 -1.04 17.13
CA ALA A 189 2.48 -2.48 17.18
C ALA A 189 2.58 -3.09 15.76
N ASN A 190 1.61 -3.93 15.40
CA ASN A 190 1.54 -4.61 14.11
C ASN A 190 0.84 -3.81 13.01
N VAL A 191 0.44 -2.56 13.24
CA VAL A 191 -0.26 -1.74 12.25
C VAL A 191 0.65 -0.64 11.73
N VAL A 192 0.70 -0.49 10.41
CA VAL A 192 1.38 0.62 9.72
C VAL A 192 0.36 1.54 9.11
N VAL A 193 0.52 2.83 9.36
CA VAL A 193 -0.22 3.92 8.73
C VAL A 193 0.74 4.67 7.83
N ALA A 194 0.38 4.85 6.56
CA ALA A 194 1.10 5.70 5.63
C ALA A 194 0.14 6.76 5.08
N LEU A 195 0.41 8.03 5.40
CA LEU A 195 -0.38 9.18 4.96
C LEU A 195 0.48 10.03 4.02
N LYS A 196 0.09 10.12 2.76
CA LYS A 196 0.68 11.04 1.77
C LYS A 196 -0.21 12.26 1.65
N TYR A 197 0.35 13.44 1.90
CA TYR A 197 -0.29 14.73 1.74
C TYR A 197 0.48 15.53 0.69
N SER A 198 -0.22 15.97 -0.35
CA SER A 198 0.36 16.68 -1.48
C SER A 198 -0.38 18.00 -1.71
N GLY A 199 0.36 19.01 -2.14
CA GLY A 199 -0.24 20.28 -2.56
C GLY A 199 0.54 20.95 -3.68
N ALA A 200 -0.19 21.70 -4.49
CA ALA A 200 0.37 22.46 -5.62
C ALA A 200 -0.41 23.76 -5.81
N GLY A 201 0.31 24.78 -6.29
CA GLY A 201 -0.29 25.99 -6.82
C GLY A 201 -0.55 25.87 -8.33
N TYR A 202 -1.67 26.40 -8.79
CA TYR A 202 -2.07 26.49 -10.20
C TYR A 202 -2.20 27.95 -10.63
N GLU A 203 -2.25 28.22 -11.94
CA GLU A 203 -2.36 29.58 -12.50
C GLU A 203 -1.28 30.55 -12.00
N GLY A 204 -0.04 30.07 -11.83
CA GLY A 204 1.08 30.88 -11.33
C GLY A 204 1.15 31.00 -9.81
N ALA A 205 0.17 30.45 -9.08
CA ALA A 205 0.22 30.35 -7.64
C ALA A 205 1.41 29.50 -7.18
N LYS A 206 1.96 29.85 -6.01
CA LYS A 206 3.02 29.06 -5.39
C LYS A 206 2.46 27.81 -4.73
N SER A 207 3.22 26.73 -4.82
CA SER A 207 2.93 25.51 -4.06
C SER A 207 3.10 25.77 -2.55
N PRO A 208 2.30 25.09 -1.71
CA PRO A 208 2.45 25.20 -0.26
C PRO A 208 3.84 24.79 0.21
N SER A 209 4.28 25.36 1.32
CA SER A 209 5.56 24.98 1.89
C SER A 209 5.52 23.54 2.42
N ALA A 210 6.63 22.80 2.26
CA ALA A 210 6.75 21.46 2.85
C ALA A 210 6.62 21.46 4.38
N ALA A 211 6.97 22.57 5.05
CA ALA A 211 6.89 22.69 6.50
C ALA A 211 5.44 22.74 6.99
N ASP A 212 4.58 23.53 6.32
CA ASP A 212 3.16 23.63 6.66
C ASP A 212 2.46 22.28 6.41
N LEU A 213 2.71 21.69 5.23
CA LEU A 213 2.21 20.35 4.91
C LEU A 213 2.68 19.30 5.93
N THR A 214 3.91 19.42 6.45
CA THR A 214 4.47 18.46 7.41
C THR A 214 3.73 18.47 8.73
N LYS A 215 3.47 19.65 9.28
CA LYS A 215 2.75 19.80 10.56
C LYS A 215 1.36 19.18 10.46
N ASP A 216 0.66 19.46 9.37
CA ASP A 216 -0.70 19.01 9.13
C ASP A 216 -0.77 17.50 8.89
N ALA A 217 0.15 16.96 8.07
CA ALA A 217 0.25 15.52 7.84
C ALA A 217 0.56 14.73 9.11
N GLN A 218 1.41 15.26 9.99
CA GLN A 218 1.74 14.63 11.28
C GLN A 218 0.54 14.61 12.23
N ALA A 219 -0.24 15.69 12.28
CA ALA A 219 -1.47 15.73 13.06
C ALA A 219 -2.50 14.70 12.57
N ALA A 220 -2.69 14.62 11.25
CA ALA A 220 -3.60 13.66 10.63
C ALA A 220 -3.14 12.21 10.83
N ALA A 221 -1.83 11.92 10.71
CA ALA A 221 -1.29 10.59 10.99
C ALA A 221 -1.51 10.18 12.45
N LYS A 222 -1.40 11.12 13.40
CA LYS A 222 -1.68 10.87 14.81
C LYS A 222 -3.16 10.56 15.06
N GLU A 223 -4.07 11.25 14.38
CA GLU A 223 -5.51 10.93 14.41
C GLU A 223 -5.79 9.54 13.83
N ALA A 224 -5.20 9.20 12.68
CA ALA A 224 -5.36 7.87 12.09
C ALA A 224 -4.85 6.74 13.02
N VAL A 225 -3.73 6.95 13.72
CA VAL A 225 -3.23 6.03 14.76
C VAL A 225 -4.23 5.91 15.93
N ALA A 226 -4.83 7.01 16.37
CA ALA A 226 -5.86 6.99 17.39
C ALA A 226 -7.10 6.19 16.94
N SER A 227 -7.49 6.29 15.66
CA SER A 227 -8.57 5.52 15.06
C SER A 227 -8.29 4.01 15.04
N VAL A 228 -7.03 3.59 14.82
CA VAL A 228 -6.62 2.18 14.96
C VAL A 228 -6.86 1.69 16.39
N ALA A 229 -6.43 2.46 17.39
CA ALA A 229 -6.66 2.11 18.78
C ALA A 229 -8.16 2.04 19.10
N ALA A 230 -8.95 3.02 18.65
CA ALA A 230 -10.40 3.09 18.86
C ALA A 230 -11.15 1.88 18.26
N ALA A 231 -10.80 1.45 17.04
CA ALA A 231 -11.41 0.29 16.38
C ALA A 231 -11.17 -1.04 17.13
N ASN A 232 -10.19 -1.08 18.04
CA ASN A 232 -9.82 -2.25 18.81
C ASN A 232 -10.14 -2.11 20.31
N LYS A 233 -10.80 -1.02 20.74
CA LYS A 233 -11.38 -0.95 22.08
C LYS A 233 -12.55 -1.94 22.17
N LYS A 234 -12.66 -2.60 23.32
CA LYS A 234 -13.80 -3.47 23.65
C LYS A 234 -14.98 -2.64 24.11
#